data_AF-A0A960WPU1-F1
#
_entry.id   AF-A0A960WPU1-F1
#
_cell.length_a   1.000
_cell.length_b   1.000
_cell.length_c   1.000
_cell.angle_alpha   90.00
_cell.angle_beta   90.00
_cell.angle_gamma   90.00
#
_symmetry.space_group_name_H-M   'P 1'
#
loop_
_entity.id
_entity.type
_entity.pdbx_description
1 polymer ?
#
loop_
_entity_poly.entity_id
_entity_poly.type
_entity_poly.pdbx_seq_one_letter_code
_entity_poly.pdbx_strand_id
1 'polypeptide(L)' 'MIRPLPAAIVLLFCLSLIHAEEKPNLVFILADDLGYTDLGCQGSGYYETPNIDRLAAAGMRFTNHHHAQNCQPTR' A
#
# COMPACT_ATOMS: atom_id res chain seq x y z
N MET A 1 -5.14 -47.55 -27.42
CA MET A 1 -5.26 -47.13 -26.00
C MET A 1 -4.38 -45.91 -25.78
N ILE A 2 -4.93 -44.72 -25.93
CA ILE A 2 -4.21 -43.44 -25.84
C ILE A 2 -4.12 -43.07 -24.35
N ARG A 3 -2.90 -42.95 -23.80
CA ARG A 3 -2.68 -42.62 -22.39
C ARG A 3 -3.03 -41.14 -22.14
N PRO A 4 -3.91 -40.78 -21.19
CA PRO A 4 -4.40 -39.41 -20.98
C PRO A 4 -3.41 -38.47 -20.25
N LEU A 5 -2.14 -38.87 -20.13
CA LEU A 5 -1.12 -38.18 -19.35
C LEU A 5 -0.89 -36.70 -19.74
N PRO A 6 -0.82 -36.30 -21.03
CA PRO A 6 -0.60 -34.89 -21.37
C PRO A 6 -1.83 -34.02 -21.09
N ALA A 7 -3.04 -34.56 -21.22
CA ALA A 7 -4.27 -33.83 -20.90
C ALA A 7 -4.39 -33.55 -19.41
N ALA A 8 -3.98 -34.49 -18.56
CA ALA A 8 -3.96 -34.30 -17.11
C ALA A 8 -2.96 -33.21 -16.67
N ILE A 9 -1.79 -33.14 -17.32
CA ILE A 9 -0.77 -32.12 -17.03
C ILE A 9 -1.25 -30.73 -17.45
N VAL A 10 -1.85 -30.60 -18.64
CA VAL A 10 -2.43 -29.33 -19.12
C VAL A 10 -3.56 -28.87 -18.20
N LEU A 11 -4.41 -29.79 -17.75
CA LEU A 11 -5.51 -29.46 -16.82
C LEU A 11 -4.99 -29.00 -15.46
N LEU A 12 -3.97 -29.68 -14.90
CA LEU A 12 -3.34 -29.27 -13.64
C LEU A 12 -2.70 -27.88 -13.72
N PHE A 13 -2.03 -27.58 -14.85
CA PHE A 13 -1.44 -26.28 -15.09
C PHE A 13 -2.50 -25.18 -15.16
N CYS A 14 -3.59 -25.42 -15.90
CA CYS A 14 -4.71 -24.47 -15.97
C CYS A 14 -5.34 -24.18 -14.60
N LEU A 15 -5.50 -25.20 -13.74
CA LEU A 15 -6.05 -25.04 -12.39
C LEU A 15 -5.19 -24.13 -11.50
N SER A 16 -3.86 -24.12 -11.67
CA SER A 16 -2.95 -23.26 -10.90
C SER A 16 -3.09 -21.76 -11.23
N LEU A 17 -3.61 -21.42 -12.41
CA LEU A 17 -3.80 -20.03 -12.86
C LEU A 17 -5.09 -19.39 -12.34
N ILE A 18 -6.00 -20.18 -11.75
CA ILE A 18 -7.32 -19.72 -11.28
C ILE A 18 -7.25 -19.25 -9.80
N HIS A 19 -6.06 -19.29 -9.19
CA HIS A 19 -5.88 -18.80 -7.83
C HIS A 19 -6.00 -17.27 -7.81
N ALA A 20 -7.19 -16.76 -7.49
CA ALA A 20 -7.42 -15.34 -7.31
C ALA A 20 -6.71 -14.87 -6.03
N GLU A 21 -5.90 -13.83 -6.14
CA GLU A 21 -5.27 -13.21 -4.98
C GLU A 21 -6.35 -12.67 -4.03
N GLU A 22 -6.16 -12.85 -2.73
CA GLU A 22 -7.06 -12.29 -1.74
C GLU A 22 -7.08 -10.77 -1.86
N LYS A 23 -8.28 -10.17 -1.83
CA LYS A 23 -8.40 -8.71 -1.90
C LYS A 23 -7.72 -8.10 -0.67
N PRO A 24 -6.78 -7.16 -0.84
CA PRO A 24 -6.14 -6.54 0.30
C PRO A 24 -7.15 -5.65 1.05
N ASN A 25 -6.92 -5.50 2.36
CA ASN A 25 -7.62 -4.49 3.15
C ASN A 25 -6.98 -3.11 2.88
N LEU A 26 -7.81 -2.09 2.63
CA LEU A 26 -7.36 -0.72 2.44
C LEU A 26 -7.71 0.11 3.68
N VAL A 27 -6.68 0.60 4.37
CA VAL A 27 -6.83 1.49 5.53
C VAL A 27 -6.35 2.89 5.13
N PHE A 28 -7.26 3.86 5.08
CA PHE A 28 -6.95 5.25 4.80
C PHE A 28 -6.87 6.04 6.11
N ILE A 29 -5.69 6.60 6.41
CA ILE A 29 -5.44 7.39 7.62
C ILE A 29 -5.27 8.85 7.20
N LEU A 30 -6.12 9.73 7.73
CA LEU A 30 -6.07 11.17 7.50
C LEU A 30 -5.87 11.89 8.83
N ALA A 31 -4.73 12.59 8.96
CA ALA A 31 -4.46 13.49 10.08
C ALA A 31 -4.97 14.90 9.74
N ASP A 32 -5.57 15.59 10.72
CA ASP A 32 -6.02 16.97 10.57
C ASP A 32 -4.89 17.93 10.98
N ASP A 33 -4.71 19.01 10.22
CA ASP A 33 -3.73 20.08 10.49
C ASP A 33 -2.26 19.62 10.72
N LEU A 34 -1.87 18.47 10.19
CA LEU A 34 -0.49 17.97 10.30
C LEU A 34 0.43 18.70 9.31
N GLY A 35 1.44 19.42 9.83
CA GLY A 35 2.39 20.16 9.04
C GLY A 35 3.39 19.28 8.28
N TYR A 36 3.87 19.76 7.14
CA TYR A 36 4.83 19.04 6.28
C TYR A 36 6.14 18.68 7.01
N THR A 37 6.57 19.52 7.96
CA THR A 37 7.85 19.38 8.69
C THR A 37 7.70 18.67 10.03
N ASP A 38 6.50 18.23 10.41
CA ASP A 38 6.25 17.75 11.78
C ASP A 38 6.69 16.29 11.98
N LEU A 39 6.92 15.55 10.90
CA LEU A 39 7.29 14.13 10.97
C LEU A 39 8.82 13.93 10.98
N GLY A 40 9.29 12.91 11.69
CA GLY A 40 10.69 12.50 11.70
C GLY A 40 11.22 12.20 10.29
N CYS A 41 10.45 11.46 9.48
CA CYS A 41 10.78 11.19 8.08
C CYS A 41 10.78 12.43 7.15
N GLN A 42 10.33 13.58 7.66
CA GLN A 42 10.37 14.89 7.00
C GLN A 42 11.47 15.80 7.57
N GLY A 43 12.29 15.29 8.49
CA GLY A 43 13.42 16.01 9.09
C GLY A 43 13.12 16.64 10.45
N SER A 44 11.95 16.38 11.05
CA SER A 44 11.67 16.81 12.43
C SER A 44 12.64 16.14 13.40
N GLY A 45 13.36 16.94 14.19
CA GLY A 45 14.14 16.47 15.34
C GLY A 45 13.43 16.67 16.69
N TYR A 46 12.22 17.23 16.68
CA TYR A 46 11.48 17.59 17.90
C TYR A 46 10.34 16.59 18.21
N TYR A 47 9.62 16.14 17.18
CA TYR A 47 8.49 15.22 17.35
C TYR A 47 8.92 13.77 17.10
N GLU A 48 8.53 12.87 18.00
CA GLU A 48 8.77 11.44 17.86
C GLU A 48 7.61 10.77 17.11
N THR A 49 7.85 10.30 15.88
CA THR A 49 6.83 9.69 15.03
C THR A 49 7.18 8.27 14.56
N PRO A 50 7.67 7.37 15.45
CA PRO A 50 8.33 6.12 15.04
C PRO A 50 7.46 5.18 14.20
N ASN A 51 6.13 5.19 14.40
CA ASN A 51 5.21 4.39 13.60
C ASN A 51 5.04 4.93 12.18
N ILE A 52 4.97 6.25 12.02
CA ILE A 52 4.86 6.89 10.69
C ILE A 52 6.20 6.77 9.96
N ASP A 53 7.31 6.94 10.67
CA ASP A 53 8.65 6.81 10.10
C ASP A 53 8.90 5.38 9.59
N ARG A 54 8.45 4.37 10.35
CA ARG A 54 8.48 2.97 9.92
C ARG A 54 7.62 2.72 8.68
N LEU A 55 6.42 3.31 8.60
CA LEU A 55 5.57 3.20 7.40
C LEU A 55 6.24 3.85 6.18
N ALA A 56 6.85 5.03 6.36
CA ALA A 56 7.55 5.73 5.29
C ALA A 56 8.79 4.94 4.80
N ALA A 57 9.50 4.25 5.69
CA ALA A 57 10.66 3.43 5.35
C ALA A 57 10.30 2.09 4.68
N ALA A 58 9.18 1.48 5.07
CA ALA A 58 8.71 0.20 4.52
C ALA A 58 7.90 0.35 3.22
N GLY A 59 7.50 1.58 2.88
CA GLY A 59 6.61 1.87 1.75
C GLY A 59 7.16 2.95 0.82
N MET A 60 6.24 3.70 0.23
CA MET A 60 6.53 4.82 -0.64
C MET A 60 6.13 6.14 0.04
N ARG A 61 6.99 7.15 -0.06
CA ARG A 61 6.74 8.49 0.47
C ARG A 61 6.64 9.51 -0.66
N PHE A 62 5.60 10.32 -0.63
CA PHE A 62 5.43 11.46 -1.53
C PHE A 62 6.03 12.72 -0.88
N THR A 63 7.02 13.34 -1.54
CA THR A 63 7.72 14.53 -1.02
C THR A 63 7.17 15.84 -1.57
N ASN A 64 6.21 15.79 -2.50
CA ASN A 64 5.59 16.97 -3.11
C ASN A 64 4.07 16.77 -3.28
N HIS A 65 3.36 16.71 -2.14
CA HIS A 65 1.90 16.60 -2.08
C HIS A 65 1.26 17.96 -1.84
N HIS A 66 0.16 18.27 -2.55
CA HIS A 66 -0.57 19.53 -2.44
C HIS A 66 -2.05 19.29 -2.11
N HIS A 67 -2.62 20.18 -1.30
CA HIS A 67 -4.02 20.16 -0.89
C HIS A 67 -4.57 21.59 -0.81
N ALA A 68 -5.89 21.75 -0.66
CA ALA A 68 -6.50 23.06 -0.46
C ALA A 68 -6.21 23.58 0.96
N GLN A 69 -6.20 24.90 1.15
CA GLN A 69 -5.82 25.51 2.43
C GLN A 69 -6.85 25.35 3.57
N ASN A 70 -7.99 24.70 3.29
CA ASN A 70 -9.07 24.53 4.25
C ASN A 70 -9.51 23.05 4.27
N CYS A 71 -9.97 22.58 5.45
CA CYS A 71 -10.37 21.20 5.67
C CYS A 71 -11.54 20.79 4.78
N GLN A 72 -12.52 21.69 4.57
CA GLN A 72 -13.73 21.38 3.76
C GLN A 72 -13.45 21.08 2.29
N PRO A 73 -12.71 21.90 1.52
CA PRO A 73 -12.40 21.57 0.12
C PRO A 73 -11.31 20.49 -0.06
N THR A 74 -10.58 20.14 1.01
CA THR A 74 -9.54 19.10 0.98
C THR A 74 -10.10 17.69 1.15
N ARG A 75 -11.15 17.54 1.97
CA ARG A 75 -11.81 16.28 2.29
C ARG A 75 -12.91 15.97 1.28
#